data_AF-A0A920NZE2-F1
#
_entry.id   AF-A0A920NZE2-F1
#
_cell.length_a   1.000
_cell.length_b   1.000
_cell.length_c   1.000
_cell.angle_alpha   90.00
_cell.angle_beta   90.00
_cell.angle_gamma   90.00
#
_symmetry.space_group_name_H-M   'P 1'
#
loop_
_entity.id
_entity.type
_entity.pdbx_description
1 polymer ?
#
loop_
_entity_poly.entity_id
_entity_poly.type
_entity_poly.pdbx_seq_one_letter_code
_entity_poly.pdbx_strand_id
1 'polypeptide(L)'
;MKNLLNKKILFIICGGISAYKSLETIRLFKKNGAEIKTILTTSAKEFVTPLSITSLSQGKVYSDLFSVENEAEMDHISLSRWADIIVIAPATANTISKLAQGTTDDLASTVVLASDKDIILAPAMNVRMWEHPTTKTNIKKLKGFGYKLIGPEVGDMACGEYGEGKMSDPSVIAEEVDKYFLTQKNNKKFKALVTAGPTNEYIDPVRFITNKSSGKQGYELAKSLSKKGFDTTLISGPTNLEITKDINLIKVETADEMLVATQENLPVDVAIFSAAGADFKINKKYENKIKKQENLNLNLEKNVEYFIMCLTITP
;
A
#
# COMPACT_ATOMS: atom_id res chain seq x y z
N MET A 1 -14.71 0.51 11.91
CA MET A 1 -13.79 -0.51 11.36
C MET A 1 -14.14 -0.77 9.89
N LYS A 2 -13.67 0.09 8.98
CA LYS A 2 -13.85 -0.06 7.51
C LYS A 2 -12.56 0.27 6.75
N ASN A 3 -11.44 0.51 7.45
CA ASN A 3 -10.21 0.96 6.83
C ASN A 3 -9.33 -0.20 6.34
N LEU A 4 -9.72 -1.44 6.67
CA LEU A 4 -9.04 -2.66 6.23
C LEU A 4 -9.56 -3.21 4.89
N LEU A 5 -10.56 -2.57 4.27
CA LEU A 5 -11.12 -3.03 3.00
C LEU A 5 -10.03 -3.09 1.91
N ASN A 6 -9.84 -4.27 1.32
CA ASN A 6 -8.82 -4.58 0.32
C ASN A 6 -7.37 -4.31 0.78
N LYS A 7 -7.12 -4.25 2.08
CA LYS A 7 -5.77 -4.15 2.63
C LYS A 7 -5.14 -5.53 2.74
N LYS A 8 -3.90 -5.65 2.30
CA LYS A 8 -3.14 -6.91 2.29
C LYS A 8 -2.30 -6.99 3.56
N ILE A 9 -2.70 -7.84 4.49
CA ILE A 9 -2.01 -8.05 5.76
C ILE A 9 -1.22 -9.35 5.66
N LEU A 10 0.11 -9.28 5.76
CA LEU A 10 0.92 -10.46 6.00
C LEU A 10 0.96 -10.73 7.49
N PHE A 11 0.30 -11.81 7.90
CA PHE A 11 0.13 -12.15 9.30
C PHE A 11 1.10 -13.26 9.72
N ILE A 12 1.96 -12.99 10.70
CA ILE A 12 2.97 -13.94 11.17
C ILE A 12 2.57 -14.44 12.55
N ILE A 13 2.47 -15.76 12.71
CA ILE A 13 2.11 -16.42 13.97
C ILE A 13 3.33 -17.16 14.53
N CYS A 14 3.79 -16.73 15.70
CA CYS A 14 4.93 -17.35 16.40
C CYS A 14 4.46 -18.33 17.50
N GLY A 15 5.34 -19.26 17.90
CA GLY A 15 5.02 -20.32 18.85
C GLY A 15 4.95 -19.85 20.30
N GLY A 16 3.74 -19.65 20.80
CA GLY A 16 3.45 -19.40 22.19
C GLY A 16 1.99 -19.70 22.51
N ILE A 17 1.67 -19.85 23.80
CA ILE A 17 0.31 -20.23 24.24
C ILE A 17 -0.78 -19.32 23.67
N SER A 18 -0.49 -18.04 23.42
CA SER A 18 -1.47 -17.09 22.86
C SER A 18 -1.68 -17.22 21.35
N ALA A 19 -1.03 -18.16 20.65
CA ALA A 19 -1.22 -18.36 19.21
C ALA A 19 -2.69 -18.66 18.83
N TYR A 20 -3.49 -19.25 19.73
CA TYR A 20 -4.93 -19.44 19.47
C TYR A 20 -5.68 -18.09 19.32
N LYS A 21 -5.23 -17.02 19.99
CA LYS A 21 -5.82 -15.67 19.86
C LYS A 21 -5.65 -15.11 18.44
N SER A 22 -4.63 -15.56 17.73
CA SER A 22 -4.37 -15.18 16.34
C SER A 22 -5.50 -15.62 15.40
N LEU A 23 -6.22 -16.72 15.73
CA LEU A 23 -7.37 -17.18 14.95
C LEU A 23 -8.53 -16.18 15.00
N GLU A 24 -8.85 -15.64 16.18
CA GLU A 24 -9.89 -14.60 16.30
C GLU A 24 -9.43 -13.29 15.65
N THR A 25 -8.14 -12.97 15.74
CA THR A 25 -7.56 -11.79 15.06
C THR A 25 -7.75 -11.87 13.55
N ILE A 26 -7.48 -13.03 12.93
CA ILE A 26 -7.75 -13.30 11.51
C ILE A 26 -9.24 -13.09 11.19
N ARG A 27 -10.14 -13.62 12.02
CA ARG A 27 -11.59 -13.48 11.82
C ARG A 27 -12.01 -12.00 11.82
N LEU A 28 -11.47 -11.20 12.73
CA LEU A 28 -11.74 -9.76 12.81
C LEU A 28 -11.20 -8.99 11.59
N PHE A 29 -9.96 -9.28 11.16
CA PHE A 29 -9.40 -8.70 9.94
C PHE A 29 -10.24 -9.03 8.70
N LYS A 30 -10.65 -10.29 8.53
CA LYS A 30 -11.50 -10.73 7.41
C LYS A 30 -12.87 -10.06 7.45
N LYS A 31 -13.50 -9.98 8.63
CA LYS A 31 -14.79 -9.29 8.83
C LYS A 31 -14.71 -7.82 8.39
N ASN A 32 -13.54 -7.19 8.52
CA ASN A 32 -13.28 -5.81 8.13
C ASN A 32 -12.77 -5.66 6.67
N GLY A 33 -12.75 -6.75 5.89
CA GLY A 33 -12.46 -6.72 4.45
C GLY A 33 -10.98 -6.84 4.08
N ALA A 34 -10.10 -7.25 5.01
CA ALA A 34 -8.69 -7.47 4.71
C ALA A 34 -8.46 -8.74 3.88
N GLU A 35 -7.46 -8.70 3.00
CA GLU A 35 -6.85 -9.88 2.41
C GLU A 35 -5.68 -10.34 3.30
N ILE A 36 -5.58 -11.63 3.58
CA ILE A 36 -4.61 -12.15 4.55
C ILE A 36 -3.83 -13.30 3.93
N LYS A 37 -2.50 -13.20 3.99
CA LYS A 37 -1.58 -14.35 3.85
C LYS A 37 -0.93 -14.58 5.20
N THR A 38 -0.71 -15.84 5.56
CA THR A 38 -0.18 -16.18 6.89
C THR A 38 1.16 -16.86 6.78
N ILE A 39 2.13 -16.47 7.60
CA ILE A 39 3.34 -17.26 7.88
C ILE A 39 3.16 -17.90 9.25
N LEU A 40 3.17 -19.22 9.29
CA LEU A 40 3.11 -20.01 10.51
C LEU A 40 4.49 -20.59 10.80
N THR A 41 5.15 -20.07 11.84
CA THR A 41 6.48 -20.59 12.24
C THR A 41 6.40 -22.05 12.67
N THR A 42 7.51 -22.78 12.58
CA THR A 42 7.58 -24.19 13.01
C THR A 42 7.06 -24.37 14.44
N SER A 43 7.49 -23.52 15.38
CA SER A 43 7.03 -23.55 16.78
C SER A 43 5.53 -23.25 16.96
N ALA A 44 4.90 -22.53 16.03
CA ALA A 44 3.48 -22.20 16.12
C ALA A 44 2.57 -23.35 15.67
N LYS A 45 3.08 -24.29 14.87
CA LYS A 45 2.36 -25.49 14.43
C LYS A 45 1.92 -26.37 15.62
N GLU A 46 2.64 -26.29 16.75
CA GLU A 46 2.31 -26.99 18.00
C GLU A 46 1.07 -26.41 18.72
N PHE A 47 0.68 -25.18 18.42
CA PHE A 47 -0.43 -24.49 19.09
C PHE A 47 -1.65 -24.30 18.19
N VAL A 48 -1.45 -24.09 16.89
CA VAL A 48 -2.51 -23.88 15.91
C VAL A 48 -2.19 -24.59 14.60
N THR A 49 -3.21 -25.10 13.92
CA THR A 49 -3.02 -25.87 12.68
C THR A 49 -3.12 -24.98 11.44
N PRO A 50 -2.38 -25.30 10.35
CA PRO A 50 -2.57 -24.65 9.06
C PRO A 50 -4.02 -24.71 8.57
N LEU A 51 -4.74 -25.81 8.83
CA LEU A 51 -6.13 -25.98 8.43
C LEU A 51 -7.04 -24.92 9.07
N SER A 52 -6.95 -24.73 10.39
CA SER A 52 -7.74 -23.71 11.11
C SER A 52 -7.49 -22.30 10.57
N ILE A 53 -6.23 -22.00 10.24
CA ILE A 53 -5.84 -20.69 9.68
C ILE A 53 -6.39 -20.51 8.27
N THR A 54 -6.26 -21.50 7.38
CA THR A 54 -6.76 -21.46 6.01
C THR A 54 -8.28 -21.30 5.98
N SER A 55 -9.02 -22.03 6.84
CA SER A 55 -10.48 -21.91 6.93
C SER A 55 -10.95 -20.52 7.34
N LEU A 56 -10.20 -19.82 8.20
CA LEU A 56 -10.57 -18.47 8.66
C LEU A 56 -10.09 -17.37 7.72
N SER A 57 -8.85 -17.47 7.21
CA SER A 57 -8.25 -16.45 6.34
C SER A 57 -8.71 -16.54 4.89
N GLN A 58 -9.10 -17.73 4.42
CA GLN A 58 -9.26 -18.06 3.00
C GLN A 58 -8.00 -17.75 2.16
N GLY A 59 -6.84 -17.70 2.81
CA GLY A 59 -5.56 -17.40 2.20
C GLY A 59 -4.58 -18.55 2.38
N LYS A 60 -3.47 -18.50 1.62
CA LYS A 60 -2.39 -19.49 1.72
C LYS A 60 -1.63 -19.30 3.04
N VAL A 61 -1.30 -20.43 3.68
CA VAL A 61 -0.44 -20.51 4.86
C VAL A 61 0.94 -20.99 4.41
N TYR A 62 1.96 -20.23 4.76
CA TYR A 62 3.35 -20.50 4.45
C TYR A 62 4.07 -20.90 5.73
N SER A 63 5.06 -21.79 5.66
CA SER A 63 5.83 -22.19 6.84
C SER A 63 7.31 -22.35 6.59
N ASP A 64 7.69 -22.88 5.43
CA ASP A 64 9.05 -23.32 5.18
C ASP A 64 9.78 -22.30 4.29
N LEU A 65 11.01 -21.96 4.67
CA LEU A 65 11.85 -21.00 3.93
C LEU A 65 12.29 -21.58 2.57
N PHE A 66 12.51 -22.89 2.52
CA PHE A 66 12.91 -23.65 1.34
C PHE A 66 11.82 -24.67 1.05
N SER A 67 11.02 -24.40 0.03
CA SER A 67 9.99 -25.32 -0.43
C SER A 67 10.03 -25.37 -1.94
N VAL A 68 10.32 -26.54 -2.50
CA VAL A 68 10.47 -26.74 -3.96
C VAL A 68 9.23 -26.30 -4.73
N GLU A 69 8.04 -26.46 -4.14
CA GLU A 69 6.76 -26.03 -4.71
C GLU A 69 6.59 -24.50 -4.77
N ASN A 70 7.30 -23.74 -3.93
CA ASN A 70 7.19 -22.28 -3.86
C ASN A 70 8.50 -21.53 -4.20
N GLU A 71 9.62 -22.23 -4.40
CA GLU A 71 10.92 -21.64 -4.75
C GLU A 71 10.90 -20.91 -6.10
N ALA A 72 10.01 -21.30 -7.01
CA ALA A 72 9.83 -20.63 -8.30
C ALA A 72 9.43 -19.15 -8.19
N GLU A 73 8.90 -18.69 -7.05
CA GLU A 73 8.43 -17.31 -6.85
C GLU A 73 9.29 -16.46 -5.89
N MET A 74 10.42 -16.96 -5.37
CA MET A 74 11.20 -16.29 -4.30
C MET A 74 10.28 -15.79 -3.17
N ASP A 75 9.61 -16.72 -2.48
CA ASP A 75 8.50 -16.47 -1.54
C ASP A 75 8.70 -15.29 -0.57
N HIS A 76 9.90 -15.12 -0.02
CA HIS A 76 10.14 -14.06 0.95
C HIS A 76 10.00 -12.65 0.34
N ILE A 77 10.43 -12.46 -0.92
CA ILE A 77 10.30 -11.20 -1.65
C ILE A 77 8.86 -11.01 -2.13
N SER A 78 8.23 -12.08 -2.65
CA SER A 78 6.87 -11.99 -3.17
C SER A 78 5.85 -11.68 -2.06
N LEU A 79 6.02 -12.28 -0.87
CA LEU A 79 5.21 -12.00 0.32
C LEU A 79 5.40 -10.57 0.81
N SER A 80 6.65 -10.11 0.89
CA SER A 80 6.99 -8.73 1.27
C SER A 80 6.34 -7.71 0.32
N ARG A 81 6.48 -7.90 -1.00
CA ARG A 81 5.88 -7.02 -2.02
C ARG A 81 4.36 -7.06 -2.03
N TRP A 82 3.77 -8.20 -1.72
CA TRP A 82 2.32 -8.36 -1.68
C TRP A 82 1.68 -7.61 -0.51
N ALA A 83 2.35 -7.53 0.64
CA ALA A 83 1.80 -6.95 1.85
C ALA A 83 1.74 -5.41 1.81
N ASP A 84 0.65 -4.84 2.33
CA ASP A 84 0.59 -3.42 2.71
C ASP A 84 1.15 -3.18 4.12
N ILE A 85 1.12 -4.21 4.98
CA ILE A 85 1.64 -4.20 6.35
C ILE A 85 1.98 -5.63 6.80
N ILE A 86 2.97 -5.76 7.69
CA ILE A 86 3.29 -7.03 8.36
C ILE A 86 2.86 -6.95 9.83
N VAL A 87 2.10 -7.93 10.30
CA VAL A 87 1.66 -8.02 11.70
C VAL A 87 2.12 -9.35 12.29
N ILE A 88 2.87 -9.30 13.39
CA ILE A 88 3.39 -10.49 14.10
C ILE A 88 2.64 -10.65 15.42
N ALA A 89 1.82 -11.69 15.52
CA ALA A 89 0.91 -11.88 16.64
C ALA A 89 0.63 -13.38 16.88
N PRO A 90 1.07 -13.96 18.01
CA PRO A 90 1.98 -13.34 18.99
C PRO A 90 3.39 -13.13 18.41
N ALA A 91 4.08 -12.10 18.90
CA ALA A 91 5.53 -11.94 18.76
C ALA A 91 6.21 -12.46 20.04
N THR A 92 6.88 -13.61 19.93
CA THR A 92 7.56 -14.24 21.08
C THR A 92 8.91 -13.56 21.36
N ALA A 93 9.47 -13.77 22.55
CA ALA A 93 10.80 -13.25 22.88
C ALA A 93 11.89 -13.73 21.89
N ASN A 94 11.77 -14.98 21.42
CA ASN A 94 12.68 -15.55 20.42
C ASN A 94 12.62 -14.75 19.10
N THR A 95 11.42 -14.55 18.56
CA THR A 95 11.24 -13.76 17.33
C THR A 95 11.71 -12.32 17.51
N ILE A 96 11.36 -11.67 18.62
CA ILE A 96 11.84 -10.31 18.94
C ILE A 96 13.38 -10.26 18.97
N SER A 97 14.04 -11.27 19.54
CA SER A 97 15.50 -11.36 19.55
C SER A 97 16.08 -11.52 18.15
N LYS A 98 15.53 -12.43 17.33
CA LYS A 98 15.98 -12.62 15.93
C LYS A 98 15.89 -11.33 15.13
N LEU A 99 14.74 -10.65 15.19
CA LEU A 99 14.51 -9.40 14.46
C LEU A 99 15.45 -8.28 14.92
N ALA A 100 15.69 -8.16 16.24
CA ALA A 100 16.56 -7.12 16.78
C ALA A 100 18.04 -7.30 16.39
N GLN A 101 18.46 -8.53 16.05
CA GLN A 101 19.83 -8.87 15.67
C GLN A 101 20.00 -9.12 14.17
N GLY A 102 18.91 -9.11 13.39
CA GLY A 102 18.94 -9.40 11.95
C GLY A 102 19.19 -10.87 11.61
N THR A 103 18.83 -11.81 12.49
CA THR A 103 18.91 -13.25 12.21
C THR A 103 17.78 -13.68 11.29
N THR A 104 18.09 -14.39 10.20
CA THR A 104 17.13 -14.83 9.16
C THR A 104 17.22 -16.33 8.90
N ASP A 105 16.91 -17.13 9.91
CA ASP A 105 16.97 -18.60 9.88
C ASP A 105 15.61 -19.27 9.62
N ASP A 106 14.53 -18.50 9.52
CA ASP A 106 13.18 -18.97 9.18
C ASP A 106 12.46 -18.01 8.22
N LEU A 107 11.37 -18.45 7.58
CA LEU A 107 10.64 -17.65 6.59
C LEU A 107 10.14 -16.31 7.17
N ALA A 108 9.68 -16.32 8.42
CA ALA A 108 9.15 -15.13 9.08
C ALA A 108 10.23 -14.05 9.23
N SER A 109 11.37 -14.40 9.82
CA SER A 109 12.49 -13.49 10.03
C SER A 109 13.11 -13.02 8.72
N THR A 110 13.25 -13.90 7.72
CA THR A 110 13.75 -13.55 6.39
C THR A 110 12.84 -12.55 5.68
N VAL A 111 11.52 -12.77 5.68
CA VAL A 111 10.55 -11.83 5.07
C VAL A 111 10.61 -10.47 5.75
N VAL A 112 10.63 -10.46 7.08
CA VAL A 112 10.64 -9.20 7.85
C VAL A 112 11.91 -8.39 7.57
N LEU A 113 13.08 -9.03 7.53
CA LEU A 113 14.33 -8.32 7.22
C LEU A 113 14.38 -7.82 5.76
N ALA A 114 13.80 -8.58 4.83
CA ALA A 114 13.74 -8.22 3.41
C ALA A 114 12.62 -7.20 3.08
N SER A 115 11.84 -6.75 4.07
CA SER A 115 10.67 -5.92 3.83
C SER A 115 10.93 -4.43 3.96
N ASP A 116 10.31 -3.66 3.06
CA ASP A 116 10.18 -2.20 3.11
C ASP A 116 8.82 -1.77 3.72
N LYS A 117 8.06 -2.71 4.30
CA LYS A 117 6.74 -2.46 4.89
C LYS A 117 6.85 -2.15 6.38
N ASP A 118 5.89 -1.37 6.88
CA ASP A 118 5.72 -1.16 8.32
C ASP A 118 5.41 -2.50 9.01
N ILE A 119 6.05 -2.73 10.15
CA ILE A 119 5.92 -3.95 10.94
C ILE A 119 5.31 -3.63 12.30
N ILE A 120 4.27 -4.38 12.66
CA ILE A 120 3.60 -4.30 13.96
C ILE A 120 3.84 -5.61 14.72
N LEU A 121 4.30 -5.51 15.97
CA LEU A 121 4.48 -6.64 16.86
C LEU A 121 3.40 -6.59 17.96
N ALA A 122 2.76 -7.73 18.22
CA ALA A 122 1.91 -7.94 19.39
C ALA A 122 2.63 -8.92 20.34
N PRO A 123 3.46 -8.43 21.29
CA PRO A 123 4.30 -9.31 22.11
C PRO A 123 3.48 -10.23 23.01
N ALA A 124 3.99 -11.44 23.22
CA ALA A 124 3.41 -12.39 24.17
C ALA A 124 4.48 -13.27 24.80
N MET A 125 4.66 -13.16 26.11
CA MET A 125 5.62 -13.95 26.88
C MET A 125 5.35 -13.85 28.38
N ASN A 126 6.01 -14.71 29.15
CA ASN A 126 6.00 -14.63 30.60
C ASN A 126 6.55 -13.27 31.11
N VAL A 127 6.06 -12.79 32.27
CA VAL A 127 6.45 -11.49 32.84
C VAL A 127 7.96 -11.37 33.04
N ARG A 128 8.64 -12.43 33.50
CA ARG A 128 10.09 -12.43 33.69
C ARG A 128 10.84 -12.32 32.36
N MET A 129 10.32 -12.96 31.32
CA MET A 129 10.88 -12.82 29.97
C MET A 129 10.68 -11.40 29.43
N TRP A 130 9.53 -10.78 29.70
CA TRP A 130 9.22 -9.42 29.28
C TRP A 130 10.07 -8.37 30.02
N GLU A 131 10.24 -8.54 31.33
CA GLU A 131 11.07 -7.70 32.20
C GLU A 131 12.57 -7.88 31.94
N HIS A 132 12.98 -8.98 31.32
CA HIS A 132 14.39 -9.29 31.11
C HIS A 132 15.11 -8.16 30.32
N PRO A 133 16.30 -7.70 30.77
CA PRO A 133 17.01 -6.59 30.14
C PRO A 133 17.26 -6.77 28.64
N THR A 134 17.55 -8.00 28.20
CA THR A 134 17.72 -8.33 26.77
C THR A 134 16.45 -8.07 25.97
N THR A 135 15.28 -8.47 26.48
CA THR A 135 13.99 -8.24 25.81
C THR A 135 13.70 -6.74 25.71
N LYS A 136 13.85 -6.00 26.82
CA LYS A 136 13.65 -4.54 26.84
C LYS A 136 14.61 -3.83 25.87
N THR A 137 15.87 -4.27 25.79
CA THR A 137 16.87 -3.73 24.86
C THR A 137 16.50 -4.01 23.41
N ASN A 138 16.09 -5.24 23.09
CA ASN A 138 15.67 -5.63 21.75
C ASN A 138 14.44 -4.86 21.31
N ILE A 139 13.45 -4.71 22.18
CA ILE A 139 12.26 -3.89 21.93
C ILE A 139 12.63 -2.43 21.66
N LYS A 140 13.56 -1.85 22.44
CA LYS A 140 14.03 -0.48 22.22
C LYS A 140 14.73 -0.33 20.86
N LYS A 141 15.57 -1.30 20.46
CA LYS A 141 16.21 -1.32 19.14
C LYS A 141 15.17 -1.37 18.02
N LEU A 142 14.23 -2.30 18.09
CA LEU A 142 13.18 -2.47 17.07
C LEU A 142 12.31 -1.22 16.93
N LYS A 143 11.92 -0.59 18.04
CA LYS A 143 11.25 0.73 18.00
C LYS A 143 12.10 1.79 17.30
N GLY A 144 13.40 1.81 17.53
CA GLY A 144 14.35 2.69 16.83
C GLY A 144 14.43 2.42 15.32
N PHE A 145 14.19 1.18 14.89
CA PHE A 145 14.07 0.81 13.47
C PHE A 145 12.68 1.08 12.88
N GLY A 146 11.75 1.66 13.63
CA GLY A 146 10.40 2.03 13.17
C GLY A 146 9.31 0.99 13.44
N TYR A 147 9.63 -0.13 14.10
CA TYR A 147 8.63 -1.15 14.45
C TYR A 147 7.62 -0.59 15.45
N LYS A 148 6.35 -0.92 15.23
CA LYS A 148 5.25 -0.54 16.13
C LYS A 148 4.93 -1.70 17.08
N LEU A 149 4.49 -1.38 18.29
CA LEU A 149 4.06 -2.37 19.28
C LEU A 149 2.60 -2.20 19.63
N ILE A 150 1.90 -3.32 19.80
CA ILE A 150 0.57 -3.40 20.41
C ILE A 150 0.69 -4.26 21.66
N GLY A 151 0.52 -3.63 22.83
CA GLY A 151 0.77 -4.28 24.11
C GLY A 151 2.26 -4.52 24.41
N PRO A 152 2.58 -5.54 25.23
CA PRO A 152 1.67 -6.47 25.90
C PRO A 152 0.82 -5.80 26.98
N GLU A 153 -0.19 -6.51 27.46
CA GLU A 153 -1.07 -6.09 28.55
C GLU A 153 -0.63 -6.69 29.89
N VAL A 154 -1.10 -6.07 30.97
CA VAL A 154 -1.00 -6.60 32.33
C VAL A 154 -2.17 -7.53 32.59
N GLY A 155 -1.90 -8.74 33.07
CA GLY A 155 -2.95 -9.65 33.52
C GLY A 155 -2.42 -11.04 33.88
N ASP A 156 -3.36 -11.94 34.18
CA ASP A 156 -3.02 -13.33 34.49
C ASP A 156 -2.45 -14.06 33.26
N MET A 157 -1.39 -14.83 33.51
CA MET A 157 -0.70 -15.64 32.52
C MET A 157 -1.06 -17.12 32.68
N ALA A 158 -0.92 -17.88 31.60
CA ALA A 158 -1.21 -19.32 31.61
C ALA A 158 -0.34 -20.12 32.61
N CYS A 159 0.81 -19.58 33.01
CA CYS A 159 1.70 -20.16 34.02
C CYS A 159 1.29 -19.85 35.48
N GLY A 160 0.21 -19.09 35.70
CA GLY A 160 -0.27 -18.71 37.04
C GLY A 160 0.37 -17.45 37.61
N GLU A 161 1.24 -16.77 36.87
CA GLU A 161 1.81 -15.47 37.25
C GLU A 161 0.92 -14.30 36.77
N TYR A 162 1.03 -13.16 37.44
CA TYR A 162 0.37 -11.90 37.08
C TYR A 162 1.40 -10.84 36.74
N GLY A 163 1.23 -10.15 35.60
CA GLY A 163 2.12 -9.06 35.23
C GLY A 163 2.02 -8.66 33.76
N GLU A 164 2.91 -7.75 33.35
CA GLU A 164 3.02 -7.27 31.97
C GLU A 164 3.67 -8.34 31.08
N GLY A 165 2.98 -8.79 30.03
CA GLY A 165 3.49 -9.84 29.13
C GLY A 165 2.40 -10.62 28.39
N LYS A 166 1.15 -10.49 28.83
CA LYS A 166 -0.02 -11.06 28.16
C LYS A 166 -0.22 -10.41 26.80
N MET A 167 -0.43 -11.24 25.76
CA MET A 167 -0.77 -10.74 24.43
C MET A 167 -2.05 -9.90 24.48
N SER A 168 -2.01 -8.71 23.86
CA SER A 168 -3.19 -7.87 23.70
C SER A 168 -4.35 -8.62 23.08
N ASP A 169 -5.57 -8.23 23.45
CA ASP A 169 -6.75 -8.90 22.94
C ASP A 169 -6.92 -8.71 21.42
N PRO A 170 -7.47 -9.72 20.71
CA PRO A 170 -7.64 -9.68 19.26
C PRO A 170 -8.37 -8.43 18.74
N SER A 171 -9.35 -7.92 19.50
CA SER A 171 -10.07 -6.69 19.19
C SER A 171 -9.15 -5.46 19.21
N VAL A 172 -8.29 -5.35 20.23
CA VAL A 172 -7.31 -4.26 20.35
C VAL A 172 -6.32 -4.30 19.17
N ILE A 173 -5.82 -5.49 18.83
CA ILE A 173 -4.93 -5.67 17.68
C ILE A 173 -5.63 -5.23 16.38
N ALA A 174 -6.88 -5.67 16.18
CA ALA A 174 -7.65 -5.31 15.00
C ALA A 174 -7.92 -3.79 14.91
N GLU A 175 -8.22 -3.16 16.04
CA GLU A 175 -8.45 -1.72 16.12
C GLU A 175 -7.20 -0.89 15.85
N GLU A 176 -6.05 -1.26 16.41
CA GLU A 176 -4.80 -0.54 16.19
C GLU A 176 -4.33 -0.65 14.73
N VAL A 177 -4.55 -1.79 14.07
CA VAL A 177 -4.27 -1.94 12.63
C VAL A 177 -5.26 -1.12 11.78
N ASP A 178 -6.55 -1.06 12.14
CA ASP A 178 -7.53 -0.19 11.47
C ASP A 178 -7.15 1.31 11.63
N LYS A 179 -6.73 1.72 12.83
CA LYS A 179 -6.22 3.07 13.11
C LYS A 179 -4.96 3.38 12.32
N TYR A 180 -4.02 2.45 12.21
CA TYR A 180 -2.82 2.62 11.40
C TYR A 180 -3.17 3.01 9.95
N PHE A 181 -4.09 2.28 9.30
CA PHE A 181 -4.51 2.62 7.95
C PHE A 181 -5.34 3.91 7.87
N LEU A 182 -6.09 4.25 8.92
CA LEU A 182 -6.79 5.53 9.00
C LEU A 182 -5.81 6.71 9.06
N THR A 183 -4.75 6.61 9.87
CA THR A 183 -3.73 7.67 9.98
C THR A 183 -2.96 7.85 8.67
N GLN A 184 -2.58 6.76 8.00
CA GLN A 184 -2.00 6.80 6.65
C GLN A 184 -2.90 7.56 5.67
N LYS A 185 -4.21 7.26 5.67
CA LYS A 185 -5.17 7.91 4.78
C LYS A 185 -5.37 9.41 5.09
N ASN A 186 -5.31 9.78 6.37
CA ASN A 186 -5.59 11.15 6.81
C ASN A 186 -4.35 12.05 6.83
N ASN A 187 -3.17 11.54 6.49
CA ASN A 187 -1.94 12.33 6.47
C ASN A 187 -1.82 13.19 5.20
N LYS A 188 -2.83 14.02 4.93
CA LYS A 188 -2.91 15.00 3.83
C LYS A 188 -1.96 16.19 3.99
N LYS A 189 -0.80 15.98 4.61
CA LYS A 189 0.17 17.05 4.84
C LYS A 189 0.77 17.56 3.52
N PHE A 190 0.84 16.68 2.52
CA PHE A 190 1.43 16.98 1.21
C PHE A 190 0.38 16.89 0.10
N LYS A 191 0.43 17.82 -0.84
CA LYS A 191 -0.40 17.88 -2.04
C LYS A 191 0.34 17.26 -3.22
N ALA A 192 -0.36 16.48 -4.01
CA ALA A 192 0.16 15.93 -5.26
C ALA A 192 -0.73 16.28 -6.45
N LEU A 193 -0.10 16.55 -7.59
CA LEU A 193 -0.78 16.75 -8.88
C LEU A 193 -0.25 15.75 -9.89
N VAL A 194 -1.16 15.08 -10.61
CA VAL A 194 -0.80 14.15 -11.68
C VAL A 194 -1.59 14.49 -12.93
N THR A 195 -0.93 14.58 -14.09
CA THR A 195 -1.61 14.63 -15.38
C THR A 195 -1.61 13.26 -16.04
N ALA A 196 -2.71 12.85 -16.68
CA ALA A 196 -2.84 11.55 -17.33
C ALA A 196 -3.70 11.58 -18.60
N GLY A 197 -3.57 10.54 -19.42
CA GLY A 197 -4.40 10.35 -20.62
C GLY A 197 -3.91 11.13 -21.84
N PRO A 198 -4.58 10.97 -22.99
CA PRO A 198 -4.28 11.71 -24.21
C PRO A 198 -4.96 13.09 -24.22
N THR A 199 -4.62 13.96 -25.16
CA THR A 199 -5.44 15.16 -25.48
C THR A 199 -6.08 15.02 -26.86
N ASN A 200 -7.21 15.68 -27.07
CA ASN A 200 -7.94 15.74 -28.33
C ASN A 200 -7.80 17.12 -28.96
N GLU A 201 -6.97 17.25 -29.98
CA GLU A 201 -6.82 18.50 -30.74
C GLU A 201 -7.82 18.54 -31.89
N TYR A 202 -8.97 19.16 -31.63
CA TYR A 202 -10.08 19.20 -32.57
C TYR A 202 -9.75 19.94 -33.86
N ILE A 203 -9.91 19.24 -34.98
CA ILE A 203 -9.87 19.78 -36.34
C ILE A 203 -11.21 20.47 -36.64
N ASP A 204 -12.29 19.75 -36.40
CA ASP A 204 -13.69 20.17 -36.55
C ASP A 204 -14.52 19.58 -35.39
N PRO A 205 -15.84 19.80 -35.28
CA PRO A 205 -16.63 19.28 -34.16
C PRO A 205 -16.72 17.74 -34.09
N VAL A 206 -16.20 17.02 -35.09
CA VAL A 206 -16.33 15.56 -35.23
C VAL A 206 -14.97 14.86 -35.21
N ARG A 207 -13.92 15.54 -35.66
CA ARG A 207 -12.58 14.97 -35.85
C ARG A 207 -11.56 15.70 -35.00
N PHE A 208 -10.63 14.94 -34.44
CA PHE A 208 -9.52 15.46 -33.65
C PHE A 208 -8.25 14.63 -33.91
N ILE A 209 -7.11 15.23 -33.59
CA ILE A 209 -5.81 14.58 -33.55
C ILE A 209 -5.54 14.20 -32.09
N THR A 210 -5.04 12.98 -31.86
CA THR A 210 -4.75 12.49 -30.52
C THR A 210 -3.61 11.49 -30.52
N ASN A 211 -3.02 11.28 -29.35
CA ASN A 211 -2.05 10.23 -29.09
C ASN A 211 -2.72 8.96 -28.55
N LYS A 212 -2.15 7.79 -28.83
CA LYS A 212 -2.67 6.49 -28.36
C LYS A 212 -2.32 6.20 -26.89
N SER A 213 -2.49 7.19 -26.01
CA SER A 213 -2.28 6.99 -24.58
C SER A 213 -3.50 6.37 -23.93
N SER A 214 -3.27 5.32 -23.13
CA SER A 214 -4.33 4.71 -22.32
C SER A 214 -4.60 5.45 -21.01
N GLY A 215 -3.69 6.33 -20.58
CA GLY A 215 -3.75 7.01 -19.28
C GLY A 215 -3.45 6.13 -18.05
N LYS A 216 -3.31 4.80 -18.21
CA LYS A 216 -3.16 3.86 -17.09
C LYS A 216 -2.04 4.20 -16.12
N GLN A 217 -0.88 4.64 -16.64
CA GLN A 217 0.27 4.98 -15.82
C GLN A 217 -0.02 6.13 -14.86
N GLY A 218 -0.56 7.25 -15.35
CA GLY A 218 -0.91 8.40 -14.52
C GLY A 218 -2.00 8.08 -13.49
N TYR A 219 -2.98 7.25 -13.86
CA TYR A 219 -4.01 6.79 -12.93
C TYR A 219 -3.44 5.96 -11.76
N GLU A 220 -2.52 5.04 -12.03
CA GLU A 220 -1.89 4.25 -10.97
C GLU A 220 -0.94 5.09 -10.09
N LEU A 221 -0.27 6.09 -10.68
CA LEU A 221 0.52 7.06 -9.92
C LEU A 221 -0.35 7.87 -8.96
N ALA A 222 -1.49 8.40 -9.43
CA ALA A 222 -2.44 9.13 -8.59
C ALA A 222 -3.01 8.26 -7.46
N LYS A 223 -3.38 7.00 -7.76
CA LYS A 223 -3.81 6.03 -6.73
C LYS A 223 -2.73 5.76 -5.70
N SER A 224 -1.48 5.61 -6.12
CA SER A 224 -0.35 5.35 -5.23
C SER A 224 -0.09 6.53 -4.28
N LEU A 225 -0.10 7.76 -4.81
CA LEU A 225 0.05 8.98 -4.02
C LEU A 225 -1.08 9.13 -2.99
N SER A 226 -2.34 8.97 -3.41
CA SER A 226 -3.49 9.01 -2.50
C SER A 226 -3.41 7.93 -1.40
N LYS A 227 -3.01 6.70 -1.76
CA LYS A 227 -2.81 5.61 -0.80
C LYS A 227 -1.70 5.90 0.23
N LYS A 228 -0.71 6.70 -0.14
CA LYS A 228 0.37 7.18 0.74
C LYS A 228 -0.02 8.44 1.54
N GLY A 229 -1.27 8.89 1.42
CA GLY A 229 -1.82 10.00 2.19
C GLY A 229 -1.74 11.37 1.50
N PHE A 230 -1.21 11.48 0.28
CA PHE A 230 -1.18 12.77 -0.43
C PHE A 230 -2.58 13.24 -0.79
N ASP A 231 -2.85 14.52 -0.60
CA ASP A 231 -4.04 15.17 -1.15
C ASP A 231 -3.86 15.29 -2.67
N THR A 232 -4.41 14.32 -3.40
CA THR A 232 -4.05 14.07 -4.80
C THR A 232 -5.11 14.63 -5.74
N THR A 233 -4.68 15.47 -6.67
CA THR A 233 -5.46 15.92 -7.83
C THR A 233 -4.96 15.23 -9.10
N LEU A 234 -5.88 14.62 -9.84
CA LEU A 234 -5.62 13.99 -11.14
C LEU A 234 -6.30 14.83 -12.23
N ILE A 235 -5.51 15.40 -13.13
CA ILE A 235 -6.01 16.08 -14.34
C ILE A 235 -5.92 15.07 -15.47
N SER A 236 -7.08 14.61 -15.95
CA SER A 236 -7.15 13.56 -16.96
C SER A 236 -7.72 14.09 -18.27
N GLY A 237 -7.00 13.79 -19.34
CA GLY A 237 -7.56 13.78 -20.68
C GLY A 237 -8.57 12.64 -20.89
N PRO A 238 -9.11 12.48 -22.12
CA PRO A 238 -10.18 11.53 -22.41
C PRO A 238 -9.77 10.07 -22.19
N THR A 239 -10.28 9.43 -21.15
CA THR A 239 -10.12 7.99 -20.88
C THR A 239 -11.40 7.40 -20.25
N ASN A 240 -11.54 6.07 -20.33
CA ASN A 240 -12.62 5.32 -19.66
C ASN A 240 -12.16 4.71 -18.32
N LEU A 241 -11.08 5.21 -17.74
CA LEU A 241 -10.54 4.68 -16.48
C LEU A 241 -11.31 5.25 -15.29
N GLU A 242 -11.66 4.37 -14.35
CA GLU A 242 -12.26 4.76 -13.08
C GLU A 242 -11.19 5.13 -12.05
N ILE A 243 -11.52 6.10 -11.20
CA ILE A 243 -10.69 6.54 -10.09
C ILE A 243 -11.49 6.51 -8.79
N THR A 244 -10.81 6.36 -7.67
CA THR A 244 -11.42 6.30 -6.35
C THR A 244 -11.83 7.71 -5.88
N LYS A 245 -12.88 7.80 -5.07
CA LYS A 245 -13.50 9.09 -4.64
C LYS A 245 -12.61 9.97 -3.75
N ASP A 246 -11.52 9.43 -3.24
CA ASP A 246 -10.50 10.12 -2.44
C ASP A 246 -9.55 10.97 -3.28
N ILE A 247 -9.59 10.85 -4.61
CA ILE A 247 -8.78 11.64 -5.56
C ILE A 247 -9.68 12.68 -6.22
N ASN A 248 -9.24 13.94 -6.25
CA ASN A 248 -9.91 15.01 -6.97
C ASN A 248 -9.65 14.85 -8.48
N LEU A 249 -10.65 14.46 -9.25
CA LEU A 249 -10.53 14.27 -10.70
C LEU A 249 -11.03 15.49 -11.46
N ILE A 250 -10.14 16.11 -12.24
CA ILE A 250 -10.46 17.18 -13.19
C ILE A 250 -10.35 16.59 -14.59
N LYS A 251 -11.46 16.60 -15.34
CA LYS A 251 -11.49 16.13 -16.73
C LYS A 251 -11.27 17.30 -17.69
N VAL A 252 -10.38 17.09 -18.65
CA VAL A 252 -10.06 18.03 -19.73
C VAL A 252 -10.09 17.28 -21.06
N GLU A 253 -10.26 18.00 -22.16
CA GLU A 253 -10.25 17.41 -23.50
C GLU A 253 -9.02 17.81 -24.29
N THR A 254 -8.66 19.08 -24.28
CA THR A 254 -7.57 19.63 -25.10
C THR A 254 -6.28 19.74 -24.31
N ALA A 255 -5.17 19.90 -25.03
CA ALA A 255 -3.95 20.34 -24.38
C ALA A 255 -4.23 21.63 -23.64
N ASP A 256 -4.70 22.70 -24.29
CA ASP A 256 -4.84 24.04 -23.68
C ASP A 256 -5.60 23.99 -22.34
N GLU A 257 -6.69 23.23 -22.25
CA GLU A 257 -7.44 23.01 -21.00
C GLU A 257 -6.61 22.32 -19.92
N MET A 258 -5.79 21.33 -20.30
CA MET A 258 -4.87 20.66 -19.39
C MET A 258 -3.83 21.64 -18.81
N LEU A 259 -3.34 22.61 -19.59
CA LEU A 259 -2.43 23.65 -19.09
C LEU A 259 -3.09 24.42 -17.96
N VAL A 260 -4.27 24.96 -18.26
CA VAL A 260 -5.00 25.89 -17.40
C VAL A 260 -5.35 25.18 -16.10
N ALA A 261 -5.94 23.99 -16.19
CA ALA A 261 -6.24 23.18 -15.02
C ALA A 261 -4.98 22.86 -14.21
N THR A 262 -3.85 22.60 -14.86
CA THR A 262 -2.57 22.35 -14.17
C THR A 262 -2.13 23.59 -13.41
N GLN A 263 -2.10 24.76 -14.05
CA GLN A 263 -1.68 26.02 -13.45
C GLN A 263 -2.59 26.43 -12.28
N GLU A 264 -3.90 26.26 -12.41
CA GLU A 264 -4.88 26.59 -11.36
C GLU A 264 -4.75 25.71 -10.11
N ASN A 265 -4.15 24.52 -10.24
CA ASN A 265 -3.97 23.57 -9.13
C ASN A 265 -2.53 23.55 -8.60
N LEU A 266 -1.65 24.41 -9.09
CA LEU A 266 -0.32 24.67 -8.53
C LEU A 266 -0.38 25.84 -7.52
N PRO A 267 0.54 25.91 -6.53
CA PRO A 267 1.65 24.99 -6.27
C PRO A 267 1.22 23.74 -5.48
N VAL A 268 2.02 22.67 -5.63
CA VAL A 268 1.91 21.42 -4.87
C VAL A 268 3.30 20.93 -4.46
N ASP A 269 3.38 19.98 -3.53
CA ASP A 269 4.64 19.39 -3.08
C ASP A 269 5.24 18.44 -4.12
N VAL A 270 4.39 17.72 -4.87
CA VAL A 270 4.80 16.79 -5.93
C VAL A 270 3.91 16.95 -7.16
N ALA A 271 4.51 17.24 -8.32
CA ALA A 271 3.81 17.26 -9.60
C ALA A 271 4.38 16.20 -10.55
N ILE A 272 3.52 15.38 -11.14
CA ILE A 272 3.90 14.33 -12.10
C ILE A 272 3.17 14.54 -13.42
N PHE A 273 3.93 14.88 -14.46
CA PHE A 273 3.39 15.09 -15.80
C PHE A 273 3.50 13.82 -16.63
N SER A 274 2.43 13.02 -16.67
CA SER A 274 2.40 11.73 -17.38
C SER A 274 1.34 11.66 -18.49
N ALA A 275 0.61 12.75 -18.73
CA ALA A 275 -0.28 12.87 -19.87
C ALA A 275 0.49 12.88 -21.20
N ALA A 276 -0.13 12.37 -22.24
CA ALA A 276 0.42 12.38 -23.60
C ALA A 276 -0.32 13.45 -24.42
N GLY A 277 0.09 14.71 -24.25
CA GLY A 277 -0.39 15.81 -25.10
C GLY A 277 0.06 15.64 -26.54
N ALA A 278 -0.75 16.10 -27.50
CA ALA A 278 -0.34 16.16 -28.89
C ALA A 278 0.64 17.32 -29.12
N ASP A 279 1.75 17.07 -29.81
CA ASP A 279 2.79 18.07 -30.08
C ASP A 279 2.34 19.19 -31.03
N PHE A 280 1.29 18.92 -31.81
CA PHE A 280 0.75 19.83 -32.81
C PHE A 280 -0.77 19.93 -32.69
N LYS A 281 -1.30 21.14 -32.94
CA LYS A 281 -2.74 21.41 -33.07
C LYS A 281 -3.05 22.09 -34.40
N ILE A 282 -4.33 22.14 -34.77
CA ILE A 282 -4.73 22.87 -35.97
C ILE A 282 -4.62 24.37 -35.72
N ASN A 283 -4.02 25.11 -36.66
CA ASN A 283 -3.88 26.56 -36.53
C ASN A 283 -5.24 27.28 -36.44
N LYS A 284 -6.26 26.74 -37.11
CA LYS A 284 -7.63 27.28 -37.08
C LYS A 284 -8.65 26.16 -36.96
N LYS A 285 -9.31 26.10 -35.80
CA LYS A 285 -10.42 25.17 -35.56
C LYS A 285 -11.60 25.53 -36.46
N TYR A 286 -12.17 24.54 -37.14
CA TYR A 286 -13.36 24.73 -37.96
C TYR A 286 -14.60 24.62 -37.08
N GLU A 287 -15.51 25.60 -37.16
CA GLU A 287 -16.78 25.58 -36.40
C GLU A 287 -17.76 24.53 -36.92
N ASN A 288 -17.63 24.17 -38.20
CA ASN A 288 -18.50 23.22 -38.88
C ASN A 288 -17.72 22.02 -39.39
N LYS A 289 -18.38 20.86 -39.45
CA LYS A 289 -17.81 19.63 -40.03
C LYS A 289 -17.29 19.90 -41.44
N ILE A 290 -16.02 19.59 -41.68
CA ILE A 290 -15.41 19.77 -43.00
C ILE A 290 -16.11 18.82 -43.98
N LYS A 291 -16.67 19.39 -45.06
CA LYS A 291 -17.36 18.65 -46.13
C LYS A 291 -16.40 17.66 -46.80
N LYS A 292 -16.94 16.56 -47.32
CA LYS A 292 -16.17 15.56 -48.05
C LYS A 292 -15.53 16.20 -49.29
N GLN A 293 -14.22 16.00 -49.46
CA GLN A 293 -13.41 16.42 -50.60
C GLN A 293 -12.53 15.24 -51.02
N GLU A 294 -11.94 15.30 -52.22
CA GLU A 294 -11.01 14.27 -52.69
C GLU A 294 -9.73 14.20 -51.85
N ASN A 295 -9.19 15.36 -51.47
CA ASN A 295 -8.01 15.48 -50.62
C ASN A 295 -8.27 16.53 -49.51
N LEU A 296 -7.67 16.32 -48.33
CA LEU A 296 -7.75 17.24 -47.19
C LEU A 296 -6.33 17.60 -46.72
N ASN A 297 -5.99 18.88 -46.77
CA ASN A 297 -4.73 19.40 -46.25
C ASN A 297 -4.99 20.08 -44.89
N LEU A 298 -4.23 19.70 -43.86
CA LEU A 298 -4.33 20.28 -42.52
C LEU A 298 -3.05 21.06 -42.21
N ASN A 299 -3.19 22.34 -41.89
CA ASN A 299 -2.09 23.17 -41.42
C ASN A 299 -2.00 23.08 -39.90
N LEU A 300 -0.93 22.47 -39.43
CA LEU A 300 -0.66 22.25 -38.02
C LEU A 300 0.35 23.29 -37.50
N GLU A 301 0.15 23.71 -36.26
CA GLU A 301 1.09 24.54 -35.51
C GLU A 301 1.51 23.83 -34.23
N LYS A 302 2.63 24.27 -33.65
CA LYS A 302 3.15 23.71 -32.42
C LYS A 302 2.14 23.92 -31.29
N ASN A 303 1.85 22.87 -30.55
CA ASN A 303 0.99 22.93 -29.38
C ASN A 303 1.74 23.46 -28.16
N VAL A 304 0.98 23.84 -27.15
CA VAL A 304 1.51 24.26 -25.84
C VAL A 304 2.15 23.07 -25.12
N GLU A 305 3.34 23.29 -24.55
CA GLU A 305 4.10 22.27 -23.82
C GLU A 305 3.88 22.42 -22.31
N TYR A 306 3.51 21.32 -21.64
CA TYR A 306 3.34 21.27 -20.17
C TYR A 306 4.53 20.64 -19.45
N PHE A 307 5.57 20.29 -20.19
CA PHE A 307 6.58 19.33 -19.77
C PHE A 307 7.82 19.92 -19.10
N ILE A 308 7.92 21.23 -18.90
CA ILE A 308 9.16 21.84 -18.37
C ILE A 308 8.97 22.29 -16.92
N MET A 309 8.79 21.33 -16.02
CA MET A 309 9.18 21.49 -14.62
C MET A 309 9.29 20.11 -13.96
N CYS A 310 10.37 19.39 -14.25
CA CYS A 310 10.87 18.38 -13.32
C CYS A 310 11.35 19.13 -12.07
N LEU A 311 10.44 19.33 -11.12
CA LEU A 311 10.82 19.74 -9.77
C LEU A 311 11.61 18.58 -9.17
N THR A 312 12.93 18.75 -9.17
CA THR A 312 13.83 18.04 -8.28
C THR A 312 13.27 18.15 -6.88
N ILE A 313 12.96 17.00 -6.29
CA ILE A 313 12.71 16.88 -4.86
C ILE A 313 14.01 17.32 -4.19
N THR A 314 14.10 18.58 -3.79
CA THR A 314 15.22 19.05 -2.98
C THR A 314 15.14 18.37 -1.61
N PRO A 315 16.30 17.95 -1.06
CA PRO A 315 16.39 17.08 0.12
C PRO A 315 15.82 17.68 1.41
#